data_AF-A0A1G1HU35-F1
#
_entry.id   AF-A0A1G1HU35-F1
#
_cell.length_a   1.000
_cell.length_b   1.000
_cell.length_c   1.000
_cell.angle_alpha   90.00
_cell.angle_beta   90.00
_cell.angle_gamma   90.00
#
_symmetry.space_group_name_H-M   'P 1'
#
loop_
_entity.id
_entity.type
_entity.pdbx_description
1 polymer ?
#
loop_
_entity_poly.entity_id
_entity_poly.type
_entity_poly.pdbx_seq_one_letter_code
_entity_poly.pdbx_strand_id
1 'polypeptide(L)'
;MADAEIAVGMTARRNAGSVFASGRRVAAQVGAGRTVAVLFGPEATGLTEADRRVCDRFFRVPTSPACPSLNLSHAVAVTLGALTASRMKLSGPDRSDLAPARDRGRLLDRMKGVLLEIGYLNRQNPDAVFDEVRLLFGRSELTRREVSLLLGLVRQIEWASGRAGGAANPRPAEIRRRRDVRPVHKIASRSAELQRGSDG
;
A
#
# COMPACT_ATOMS: atom_id res chain seq x y z
N MET A 1 -22.89 -11.78 24.24
CA MET A 1 -22.55 -10.34 24.29
C MET A 1 -22.10 -9.88 25.67
N ALA A 2 -22.47 -10.56 26.76
CA ALA A 2 -22.21 -10.10 28.13
C ALA A 2 -20.74 -9.72 28.43
N ASP A 3 -19.77 -10.35 27.76
CA ASP A 3 -18.33 -10.12 27.98
C ASP A 3 -17.64 -9.29 26.87
N ALA A 4 -18.38 -8.77 25.90
CA ALA A 4 -17.82 -7.96 24.83
C ALA A 4 -17.84 -6.47 25.19
N GLU A 5 -16.69 -5.83 25.17
CA GLU A 5 -16.56 -4.40 25.42
C GLU A 5 -17.06 -3.53 24.26
N ILE A 6 -17.14 -4.11 23.05
CA ILE A 6 -17.66 -3.45 21.86
C ILE A 6 -18.43 -4.46 21.01
N ALA A 7 -19.66 -4.11 20.65
CA ALA A 7 -20.49 -4.84 19.70
C ALA A 7 -20.51 -4.16 18.33
N VAL A 8 -20.17 -4.91 17.28
CA VAL A 8 -20.16 -4.45 15.88
C VAL A 8 -21.16 -5.25 15.06
N GLY A 9 -22.19 -4.61 14.53
CA GLY A 9 -23.17 -5.26 13.66
C GLY A 9 -22.79 -5.18 12.18
N MET A 10 -22.90 -6.28 11.44
CA MET A 10 -22.74 -6.29 9.98
C MET A 10 -24.07 -5.94 9.30
N THR A 11 -24.08 -4.93 8.42
CA THR A 11 -25.27 -4.60 7.63
C THR A 11 -24.95 -4.01 6.25
N ALA A 12 -25.78 -4.35 5.26
CA ALA A 12 -25.79 -3.71 3.96
C ALA A 12 -26.56 -2.37 3.95
N ARG A 13 -27.46 -2.16 4.93
CA ARG A 13 -28.40 -1.03 4.97
C ARG A 13 -27.79 0.16 5.73
N ARG A 14 -28.09 1.39 5.28
CA ARG A 14 -27.78 2.62 6.02
C ARG A 14 -29.08 3.18 6.61
N ASN A 15 -29.24 3.02 7.92
CA ASN A 15 -30.37 3.62 8.65
C ASN A 15 -29.90 4.92 9.32
N ALA A 16 -30.80 5.90 9.42
CA ALA A 16 -30.55 7.12 10.18
C ALA A 16 -30.10 6.80 11.61
N GLY A 17 -29.09 7.52 12.12
CA GLY A 17 -28.53 7.30 13.46
C GLY A 17 -27.50 6.16 13.59
N SER A 18 -27.25 5.38 12.54
CA SER A 18 -26.22 4.31 12.59
C SER A 18 -24.80 4.88 12.55
N VAL A 19 -23.96 4.53 13.52
CA VAL A 19 -22.54 4.90 13.52
C VAL A 19 -21.72 3.81 12.83
N PHE A 20 -21.21 4.11 11.63
CA PHE A 20 -20.38 3.17 10.88
C PHE A 20 -18.89 3.28 11.28
N ALA A 21 -18.24 2.13 11.48
CA ALA A 21 -16.82 2.03 11.76
C ALA A 21 -16.06 1.45 10.55
N SER A 22 -14.84 1.94 10.34
CA SER A 22 -13.91 1.33 9.38
C SER A 22 -13.24 0.09 9.97
N GLY A 23 -12.75 -0.81 9.11
CA GLY A 23 -12.03 -2.01 9.53
C GLY A 23 -10.82 -1.67 10.41
N ARG A 24 -10.15 -0.55 10.12
CA ARG A 24 -9.04 -0.02 10.94
C ARG A 24 -9.47 0.35 12.36
N ARG A 25 -10.63 0.98 12.53
CA ARG A 25 -11.14 1.35 13.85
C ARG A 25 -11.50 0.13 14.68
N VAL A 26 -12.16 -0.86 14.08
CA VAL A 26 -12.50 -2.11 14.77
C VAL A 26 -11.23 -2.90 15.12
N ALA A 27 -10.30 -3.04 14.17
CA ALA A 27 -9.03 -3.73 14.39
C ALA A 27 -8.16 -3.04 15.47
N ALA A 28 -8.20 -1.71 15.60
CA ALA A 28 -7.48 -1.00 16.65
C ALA A 28 -8.00 -1.33 18.06
N GLN A 29 -9.31 -1.58 18.22
CA GLN A 29 -9.87 -1.97 19.52
C GLN A 29 -9.43 -3.38 19.91
N VAL A 30 -9.42 -4.31 18.95
CA VAL A 30 -8.83 -5.64 19.14
C VAL A 30 -7.34 -5.55 19.46
N GLY A 31 -6.60 -4.67 18.77
CA GLY A 31 -5.18 -4.42 19.03
C GLY A 31 -4.89 -3.83 20.41
N ALA A 32 -5.83 -3.07 20.98
CA ALA A 32 -5.78 -2.53 22.33
C ALA A 32 -6.17 -3.55 23.42
N GLY A 33 -6.38 -4.82 23.05
CA GLY A 33 -6.75 -5.89 23.98
C GLY A 33 -8.23 -5.94 24.37
N ARG A 34 -9.09 -5.13 23.75
CA ARG A 34 -10.53 -5.11 24.05
C ARG A 34 -11.24 -6.28 23.38
N THR A 35 -12.19 -6.89 24.08
CA THR A 35 -13.04 -7.94 23.50
C THR A 35 -14.07 -7.33 22.55
N VAL A 36 -13.99 -7.66 21.26
CA VAL A 36 -14.93 -7.18 20.23
C VAL A 36 -15.82 -8.32 19.75
N ALA A 37 -17.14 -8.16 19.88
CA ALA A 37 -18.13 -9.06 19.29
C ALA A 37 -18.57 -8.54 17.92
N VAL A 38 -18.58 -9.42 16.91
CA VAL A 38 -19.11 -9.10 15.58
C VAL A 38 -20.40 -9.89 15.35
N LEU A 39 -21.50 -9.17 15.13
CA LEU A 39 -22.81 -9.76 14.87
C LEU A 39 -23.09 -9.83 13.38
N PHE A 40 -23.49 -11.02 12.93
CA PHE A 40 -24.00 -11.26 11.59
C PHE A 40 -25.47 -11.69 11.70
N GLY A 41 -26.35 -11.02 10.96
CA GLY A 41 -27.75 -11.40 10.89
C GLY A 41 -27.97 -12.55 9.90
N PRO A 42 -29.13 -13.23 9.96
CA PRO A 42 -29.54 -14.21 8.96
C PRO A 42 -29.51 -13.63 7.55
N GLU A 43 -29.18 -14.44 6.54
CA GLU A 43 -29.03 -14.00 5.15
C GLU A 43 -30.31 -13.37 4.57
N ALA A 44 -31.47 -13.94 4.91
CA ALA A 44 -32.76 -13.49 4.39
C ALA A 44 -33.23 -12.15 4.99
N THR A 45 -33.01 -11.95 6.30
CA THR A 45 -33.63 -10.84 7.05
C THR A 45 -32.63 -9.80 7.57
N GLY A 46 -31.34 -10.15 7.65
CA GLY A 46 -30.30 -9.34 8.25
C GLY A 46 -30.48 -9.17 9.76
N LEU A 47 -29.81 -8.17 10.34
CA LEU A 47 -29.94 -7.85 11.77
C LEU A 47 -31.34 -7.29 12.06
N THR A 48 -31.99 -7.83 13.09
CA THR A 48 -33.26 -7.29 13.60
C THR A 48 -33.03 -5.94 14.28
N GLU A 49 -34.09 -5.18 14.50
CA GLU A 49 -33.97 -3.91 15.24
C GLU A 49 -33.49 -4.12 16.68
N ALA A 50 -33.83 -5.26 17.30
CA ALA A 50 -33.30 -5.63 18.61
C ALA A 50 -31.78 -5.86 18.56
N ASP A 51 -31.29 -6.59 17.56
CA ASP A 51 -29.85 -6.82 17.36
C ASP A 51 -29.10 -5.50 17.10
N ARG A 52 -29.72 -4.59 16.35
CA ARG A 52 -29.15 -3.29 16.03
C ARG A 52 -29.02 -2.40 17.27
N ARG A 53 -29.99 -2.44 18.18
CA ARG A 53 -29.97 -1.66 19.43
C ARG A 53 -28.82 -2.04 20.36
N VAL A 54 -28.37 -3.28 20.32
CA VAL A 54 -27.24 -3.74 21.14
C VAL A 54 -25.87 -3.54 20.46
N CYS A 55 -25.83 -3.08 19.22
CA CYS A 55 -24.59 -2.81 18.50
C CYS A 55 -24.13 -1.36 18.72
N ASP A 56 -22.89 -1.17 19.19
CA ASP A 56 -22.27 0.14 19.32
C ASP A 56 -21.98 0.76 17.96
N ARG A 57 -21.56 -0.08 17.01
CA ARG A 57 -21.09 0.35 15.68
C ARG A 57 -21.58 -0.61 14.61
N PHE A 58 -21.61 -0.13 13.37
CA PHE A 58 -21.92 -0.95 12.21
C PHE A 58 -20.74 -1.04 11.27
N PHE A 59 -20.56 -2.22 10.67
CA PHE A 59 -19.59 -2.47 9.62
C PHE A 59 -20.34 -2.83 8.33
N ARG A 60 -19.92 -2.23 7.22
CA ARG A 60 -20.51 -2.46 5.89
C ARG A 60 -19.42 -2.82 4.91
N VAL A 61 -19.60 -3.95 4.25
CA VAL A 61 -18.82 -4.31 3.06
C VAL A 61 -19.44 -3.55 1.88
N PRO A 62 -18.66 -2.76 1.13
CA PRO A 62 -19.15 -2.12 -0.08
C PRO A 62 -19.53 -3.19 -1.10
N THR A 63 -20.77 -3.19 -1.53
CA THR A 63 -21.35 -4.10 -2.52
C THR A 63 -21.94 -3.32 -3.68
N SER A 64 -22.11 -3.96 -4.83
CA SER A 64 -22.78 -3.36 -5.98
C SER A 64 -24.22 -3.00 -5.62
N PRO A 65 -24.76 -1.83 -6.03
CA PRO A 65 -26.17 -1.51 -5.83
C PRO A 65 -27.13 -2.54 -6.43
N ALA A 66 -26.71 -3.23 -7.51
CA ALA A 66 -27.50 -4.29 -8.15
C ALA A 66 -27.54 -5.60 -7.35
N CYS A 67 -26.58 -5.81 -6.44
CA CYS A 67 -26.53 -6.98 -5.56
C CYS A 67 -26.02 -6.53 -4.17
N PRO A 68 -26.90 -5.90 -3.37
CA PRO A 68 -26.50 -5.27 -2.11
C PRO A 68 -26.29 -6.29 -0.99
N SER A 69 -26.92 -7.46 -1.06
CA SER A 69 -26.77 -8.56 -0.12
C SER A 69 -25.63 -9.48 -0.52
N LEU A 70 -24.89 -9.94 0.49
CA LEU A 70 -23.91 -11.01 0.34
C LEU A 70 -24.45 -12.26 1.02
N ASN A 71 -24.07 -13.40 0.48
CA ASN A 71 -24.19 -14.64 1.21
C ASN A 71 -23.50 -14.52 2.57
N LEU A 72 -24.08 -15.12 3.61
CA LEU A 72 -23.57 -14.98 4.98
C LEU A 72 -22.12 -15.43 5.10
N SER A 73 -21.73 -16.55 4.48
CA SER A 73 -20.35 -17.05 4.51
C SER A 73 -19.36 -16.07 3.87
N HIS A 74 -19.74 -15.43 2.76
CA HIS A 74 -18.95 -14.41 2.10
C HIS A 74 -18.85 -13.13 2.94
N ALA A 75 -19.95 -12.70 3.57
CA ALA A 75 -19.95 -11.55 4.46
C ALA A 75 -19.00 -11.76 5.64
N VAL A 76 -19.00 -12.95 6.24
CA VAL A 76 -18.06 -13.35 7.31
C VAL A 76 -16.62 -13.34 6.80
N ALA A 77 -16.34 -14.04 5.70
CA ALA A 77 -15.00 -14.15 5.14
C ALA A 77 -14.39 -12.78 4.80
N VAL A 78 -15.14 -11.91 4.11
CA VAL A 78 -14.67 -10.57 3.74
C VAL A 78 -14.51 -9.69 4.97
N THR A 79 -15.40 -9.78 5.96
CA THR A 79 -15.30 -9.00 7.19
C THR A 79 -14.05 -9.40 7.99
N LEU A 80 -13.84 -10.69 8.23
CA LEU A 80 -12.66 -11.17 8.94
C LEU A 80 -11.37 -10.87 8.17
N GLY A 81 -11.38 -11.04 6.84
CA GLY A 81 -10.24 -10.66 5.99
C GLY A 81 -9.91 -9.17 6.09
N ALA A 82 -10.92 -8.29 6.06
CA ALA A 82 -10.73 -6.85 6.20
C ALA A 82 -10.23 -6.45 7.58
N LEU A 83 -10.70 -7.10 8.66
CA LEU A 83 -10.23 -6.88 10.02
C LEU A 83 -8.80 -7.38 10.21
N THR A 84 -8.47 -8.57 9.72
CA THR A 84 -7.11 -9.13 9.77
C THR A 84 -6.14 -8.27 8.97
N ALA A 85 -6.49 -7.88 7.74
CA ALA A 85 -5.66 -6.97 6.94
C ALA A 85 -5.49 -5.59 7.60
N SER A 86 -6.53 -5.09 8.27
CA SER A 86 -6.45 -3.85 9.04
C SER A 86 -5.55 -4.00 10.26
N ARG A 87 -5.61 -5.14 10.96
CA ARG A 87 -4.72 -5.47 12.07
C ARG A 87 -3.28 -5.64 11.61
N MET A 88 -3.04 -6.34 10.49
CA MET A 88 -1.71 -6.44 9.88
C MET A 88 -1.17 -5.07 9.48
N LYS A 89 -2.01 -4.14 9.00
CA LYS A 89 -1.60 -2.74 8.75
C LYS A 89 -1.35 -1.93 10.03
N LEU A 90 -1.92 -2.34 11.17
CA LEU A 90 -1.61 -1.80 12.49
C LEU A 90 -0.36 -2.48 13.09
N SER A 91 -0.03 -3.70 12.66
CA SER A 91 1.16 -4.48 13.06
C SER A 91 2.33 -4.39 12.07
N GLY A 92 2.17 -3.64 10.96
CA GLY A 92 3.29 -3.14 10.17
C GLY A 92 4.08 -2.11 10.98
N PRO A 93 5.26 -1.63 10.51
CA PRO A 93 5.98 -0.58 11.21
C PRO A 93 5.01 0.54 11.58
N ASP A 94 4.97 0.86 12.88
CA ASP A 94 3.98 1.79 13.43
C ASP A 94 3.97 3.06 12.59
N ARG A 95 2.80 3.47 12.10
CA ARG A 95 2.71 4.73 11.33
C ARG A 95 3.19 5.93 12.13
N SER A 96 3.25 5.83 13.47
CA SER A 96 3.87 6.82 14.36
C SER A 96 5.39 6.94 14.15
N ASP A 97 6.04 5.85 13.72
CA ASP A 97 7.48 5.77 13.45
C ASP A 97 7.82 6.15 11.99
N LEU A 98 6.82 6.42 11.14
CA LEU A 98 7.09 6.98 9.82
C LEU A 98 7.78 8.34 9.95
N ALA A 99 8.79 8.55 9.11
CA ALA A 99 9.48 9.81 9.04
C ALA A 99 8.52 10.90 8.55
N PRO A 100 8.43 12.04 9.27
CA PRO A 100 7.74 13.23 8.81
C PRO A 100 8.14 13.62 7.38
N ALA A 101 7.20 14.15 6.60
CA ALA A 101 7.45 14.57 5.22
C ALA A 101 8.65 15.53 5.11
N ARG A 102 8.83 16.42 6.09
CA ARG A 102 9.98 17.33 6.20
C ARG A 102 11.32 16.59 6.26
N ASP A 103 11.40 15.47 6.99
CA ASP A 103 12.65 14.76 7.25
C ASP A 103 13.03 13.94 6.00
N ARG A 104 12.03 13.38 5.30
CA ARG A 104 12.21 12.74 3.99
C ARG A 104 12.59 13.74 2.91
N GLY A 105 12.00 14.94 2.92
CA GLY A 105 12.38 16.04 2.02
C GLY A 105 13.86 16.42 2.20
N ARG A 106 14.27 16.63 3.46
CA ARG A 106 15.67 16.91 3.81
C ARG A 106 16.63 15.82 3.32
N LEU A 107 16.27 14.54 3.49
CA LEU A 107 17.07 13.43 2.97
C LEU A 107 17.25 13.52 1.46
N LEU A 108 16.16 13.71 0.71
CA LEU A 108 16.19 13.83 -0.75
C LEU A 108 17.05 15.01 -1.20
N ASP A 109 16.91 16.18 -0.56
CA ASP A 109 17.67 17.37 -0.94
C ASP A 109 19.18 17.18 -0.73
N ARG A 110 19.59 16.59 0.40
CA ARG A 110 21.02 16.29 0.65
C ARG A 110 21.55 15.24 -0.31
N MET A 111 20.76 14.20 -0.57
CA MET A 111 21.13 13.16 -1.53
C MET A 111 21.30 13.73 -2.94
N LYS A 112 20.44 14.66 -3.38
CA LYS A 112 20.60 15.37 -4.67
C LYS A 112 21.95 16.09 -4.73
N GLY A 113 22.31 16.82 -3.67
CA GLY A 113 23.58 17.54 -3.57
C GLY A 113 24.77 16.62 -3.72
N VAL A 114 24.80 15.52 -2.95
CA VAL A 114 25.90 14.54 -3.02
C VAL A 114 25.99 13.86 -4.38
N LEU A 115 24.86 13.44 -4.95
CA LEU A 115 24.87 12.78 -6.26
C LEU A 115 25.34 13.73 -7.38
N LEU A 116 25.13 15.04 -7.24
CA LEU A 116 25.72 16.05 -8.12
C LEU A 116 27.23 16.24 -7.90
N GLU A 117 27.66 16.21 -6.65
CA GLU A 117 29.05 16.40 -6.26
C GLU A 117 29.94 15.27 -6.77
N ILE A 118 29.51 14.02 -6.56
CA ILE A 118 30.24 12.83 -7.02
C ILE A 118 30.13 12.60 -8.54
N GLY A 119 29.33 13.41 -9.24
CA GLY A 119 29.18 13.36 -10.69
C GLY A 119 28.21 12.30 -11.22
N TYR A 120 27.36 11.72 -10.36
CA TYR A 120 26.30 10.79 -10.77
C TYR A 120 25.17 11.50 -11.51
N LEU A 121 24.76 12.68 -11.02
CA LEU A 121 23.77 13.52 -11.70
C LEU A 121 24.45 14.47 -12.70
N ASN A 122 23.82 14.65 -13.86
CA ASN A 122 24.24 15.66 -14.82
C ASN A 122 23.90 17.06 -14.30
N ARG A 123 24.90 17.93 -14.14
CA ARG A 123 24.70 19.32 -13.68
C ARG A 123 23.79 20.15 -14.59
N GLN A 124 23.76 19.85 -15.89
CA GLN A 124 22.92 20.57 -16.86
C GLN A 124 21.45 20.12 -16.81
N ASN A 125 21.20 18.87 -16.37
CA ASN A 125 19.85 18.34 -16.23
C ASN A 125 19.79 17.34 -15.07
N PRO A 126 19.85 17.84 -13.82
CA PRO A 126 19.96 16.98 -12.65
C PRO A 126 18.66 16.23 -12.34
N ASP A 127 17.52 16.78 -12.74
CA ASP A 127 16.20 16.26 -12.39
C ASP A 127 15.81 15.01 -13.19
N ALA A 128 16.34 14.82 -14.41
CA ALA A 128 15.99 13.69 -15.26
C ALA A 128 16.19 12.31 -14.59
N VAL A 129 17.29 12.12 -13.87
CA VAL A 129 17.55 10.87 -13.11
C VAL A 129 17.06 11.01 -11.67
N PHE A 130 17.12 12.21 -11.10
CA PHE A 130 16.77 12.42 -9.71
C PHE A 130 15.27 12.26 -9.43
N ASP A 131 14.41 12.52 -10.41
CA ASP A 131 12.97 12.28 -10.29
C ASP A 131 12.64 10.79 -10.16
N GLU A 132 13.40 9.90 -10.83
CA GLU A 132 13.27 8.46 -10.65
C GLU A 132 13.69 8.02 -9.24
N VAL A 133 14.75 8.62 -8.71
CA VAL A 133 15.17 8.42 -7.31
C VAL A 133 14.09 8.90 -6.35
N ARG A 134 13.49 10.08 -6.60
CA ARG A 134 12.35 10.58 -5.82
C ARG A 134 11.16 9.62 -5.84
N LEU A 135 10.84 9.04 -6.99
CA LEU A 135 9.75 8.07 -7.11
C LEU A 135 10.04 6.78 -6.34
N LEU A 136 11.28 6.28 -6.38
CA LEU A 136 11.71 5.11 -5.61
C LEU A 136 11.51 5.35 -4.09
N PHE A 137 11.94 6.51 -3.59
CA PHE A 137 11.79 6.88 -2.19
C PHE A 137 10.36 7.31 -1.81
N GLY A 138 9.59 7.82 -2.77
CA GLY A 138 8.18 8.19 -2.57
C GLY A 138 7.26 6.99 -2.38
N ARG A 139 7.66 5.81 -2.89
CA ARG A 139 6.94 4.53 -2.68
C ARG A 139 7.34 3.83 -1.39
N SER A 140 8.48 4.16 -0.79
CA SER A 140 8.92 3.55 0.46
C SER A 140 8.30 4.31 1.64
N GLU A 141 7.55 3.60 2.48
CA GLU A 141 7.02 4.12 3.75
C GLU A 141 8.17 4.19 4.79
N LEU A 142 9.16 5.06 4.55
CA LEU A 142 10.36 5.15 5.40
C LEU A 142 10.05 5.58 6.85
N THR A 143 10.67 4.87 7.79
CA THR A 143 10.69 5.18 9.22
C THR A 143 11.70 6.28 9.58
N ARG A 144 11.58 6.88 10.76
CA ARG A 144 12.53 7.88 11.30
C ARG A 144 13.94 7.32 11.42
N ARG A 145 14.05 6.06 11.85
CA ARG A 145 15.32 5.35 11.95
C ARG A 145 15.98 5.16 10.59
N GLU A 146 15.23 4.74 9.58
CA GLU A 146 15.75 4.57 8.21
C GLU A 146 16.19 5.90 7.60
N VAL A 147 15.39 6.97 7.77
CA VAL A 147 15.80 8.31 7.32
C VAL A 147 17.09 8.76 8.01
N SER A 148 17.24 8.49 9.31
CA SER A 148 18.46 8.81 10.05
C SER A 148 19.67 8.03 9.56
N LEU A 149 19.49 6.73 9.27
CA LEU A 149 20.54 5.87 8.69
C LEU A 149 20.96 6.39 7.31
N LEU A 150 20.00 6.70 6.44
CA LEU A 150 20.26 7.21 5.09
C LEU A 150 20.93 8.60 5.12
N LEU A 151 20.52 9.49 6.02
CA LEU A 151 21.21 10.76 6.24
C LEU A 151 22.65 10.56 6.73
N GLY A 152 22.88 9.56 7.57
CA GLY A 152 24.22 9.15 8.00
C GLY A 152 25.08 8.66 6.83
N LEU A 153 24.51 7.85 5.94
CA LEU A 153 25.17 7.38 4.72
C LEU A 153 25.53 8.56 3.80
N VAL A 154 24.58 9.45 3.51
CA VAL A 154 24.79 10.65 2.70
C VAL A 154 25.93 11.50 3.29
N ARG A 155 25.92 11.73 4.61
CA ARG A 155 27.00 12.44 5.31
C ARG A 155 28.37 11.77 5.15
N GLN A 156 28.41 10.44 5.19
CA GLN A 156 29.67 9.70 5.01
C GLN A 156 30.20 9.83 3.58
N ILE A 157 29.31 9.86 2.59
CA ILE A 157 29.68 10.12 1.19
C ILE A 157 30.19 11.56 1.03
N GLU A 158 29.50 12.57 1.60
CA GLU A 158 29.97 13.98 1.62
C GLU A 158 31.40 14.09 2.19
N TRP A 159 31.67 13.39 3.29
CA TRP A 159 33.00 13.39 3.90
C TRP A 159 34.06 12.74 3.01
N ALA A 160 33.71 11.63 2.36
CA ALA A 160 34.62 10.92 1.45
C ALA A 160 34.87 11.71 0.16
N SER A 161 33.85 12.34 -0.42
CA SER A 161 33.99 13.22 -1.59
C SER A 161 34.82 14.46 -1.26
N GLY A 162 34.66 15.03 -0.06
CA GLY A 162 35.51 16.10 0.45
C GLY A 162 36.99 15.71 0.60
N ARG A 163 37.30 14.45 0.93
CA ARG A 163 38.69 13.92 0.90
C ARG A 163 39.19 13.64 -0.51
N ALA A 164 38.29 13.26 -1.42
CA ALA A 164 38.59 12.97 -2.82
C ALA A 164 38.72 14.24 -3.69
N GLY A 165 38.42 15.43 -3.17
CA GLY A 165 38.55 16.73 -3.86
C GLY A 165 39.96 17.10 -4.35
N GLY A 166 40.97 16.23 -4.14
CA GLY A 166 42.30 16.31 -4.78
C GLY A 166 42.47 15.45 -6.04
N ALA A 167 41.53 14.57 -6.38
CA ALA A 167 41.59 13.71 -7.57
C ALA A 167 40.28 13.81 -8.36
N ALA A 168 40.34 14.47 -9.52
CA ALA A 168 39.20 14.62 -10.42
C ALA A 168 38.54 13.27 -10.74
N ASN A 169 37.27 13.11 -10.37
CA ASN A 169 36.52 11.88 -10.63
C ASN A 169 36.14 11.78 -12.14
N PRO A 170 36.58 10.74 -12.87
CA PRO A 170 36.15 10.50 -14.23
C PRO A 170 34.72 9.94 -14.22
N ARG A 171 33.81 10.60 -14.95
CA ARG A 171 32.37 10.30 -14.98
C ARG A 171 32.09 8.86 -15.45
N PRO A 172 31.11 8.17 -14.83
CA PRO A 172 30.34 7.13 -15.52
C PRO A 172 28.82 7.36 -15.32
N ALA A 173 27.91 7.12 -16.28
CA ALA A 173 28.00 6.61 -17.63
C ALA A 173 26.77 7.15 -18.40
N GLU A 174 26.92 7.36 -19.70
CA GLU A 174 25.78 7.48 -20.60
C GLU A 174 24.87 6.26 -20.42
N ILE A 175 23.71 6.45 -19.78
CA ILE A 175 22.59 5.52 -19.89
C ILE A 175 22.04 5.72 -21.31
N ARG A 176 22.72 5.10 -22.26
CA ARG A 176 22.37 5.03 -23.67
C ARG A 176 20.99 4.37 -23.73
N ARG A 177 19.99 5.12 -24.20
CA ARG A 177 18.62 4.64 -24.47
C ARG A 177 18.68 3.43 -25.42
N ARG A 178 18.75 2.21 -24.90
CA ARG A 178 18.29 1.03 -25.63
C ARG A 178 16.79 0.89 -25.42
N ARG A 179 16.02 1.58 -26.26
CA ARG A 179 14.68 1.12 -26.63
C ARG A 179 14.86 -0.17 -27.39
N ASP A 180 14.59 -1.30 -26.76
CA ASP A 180 14.17 -2.51 -27.47
C ASP A 180 13.43 -3.44 -26.51
N VAL A 181 12.25 -3.00 -26.06
CA VAL A 181 11.26 -3.93 -25.51
C VAL A 181 10.45 -4.43 -26.70
N ARG A 182 10.78 -5.64 -27.17
CA ARG A 182 9.99 -6.34 -28.17
C ARG A 182 8.55 -6.52 -27.66
N PRO A 183 7.53 -6.35 -28.50
CA PRO A 183 6.14 -6.54 -28.08
C PRO A 183 5.88 -8.02 -27.75
N VAL A 184 5.39 -8.25 -26.53
CA VAL A 184 4.98 -9.56 -26.04
C VAL A 184 3.56 -9.85 -26.55
N HIS A 185 3.44 -10.95 -27.29
CA HIS A 185 2.23 -11.62 -27.80
C HIS A 185 1.47 -11.02 -29.00
N LYS A 186 1.83 -11.51 -30.19
CA LYS A 186 0.86 -11.85 -31.25
C LYS A 186 0.95 -13.36 -31.49
N ILE A 187 0.26 -14.16 -30.66
CA ILE A 187 -0.06 -15.54 -31.00
C ILE A 187 -1.49 -15.52 -31.52
N ALA A 188 -1.62 -15.37 -32.83
CA ALA A 188 -2.84 -15.67 -33.53
C ALA A 188 -2.46 -16.46 -34.78
N SER A 189 -3.17 -17.58 -34.95
CA SER A 189 -3.38 -18.33 -36.20
C SER A 189 -2.16 -19.00 -36.86
N ARG A 190 -1.89 -20.25 -36.45
CA ARG A 190 -1.45 -21.31 -37.36
C ARG A 190 -2.09 -22.64 -36.95
N SER A 191 -3.39 -22.75 -37.20
CA SER A 191 -4.15 -24.00 -37.12
C SER A 191 -5.24 -23.98 -38.19
N ALA A 192 -4.84 -24.08 -39.46
CA ALA A 192 -5.72 -24.40 -40.58
C ALA A 192 -4.88 -24.66 -41.85
N GLU A 193 -4.00 -25.65 -41.84
CA GLU A 193 -3.36 -26.12 -43.09
C GLU A 193 -2.95 -27.61 -43.05
N LEU A 194 -3.63 -28.43 -42.24
CA LEU A 194 -3.36 -29.87 -42.13
C LEU A 194 -4.62 -30.76 -42.20
N GLN A 195 -5.67 -30.29 -42.89
CA GLN A 195 -6.86 -31.10 -43.22
C GLN A 195 -7.40 -30.82 -44.63
N ARG A 196 -6.53 -30.77 -45.64
CA ARG A 196 -6.93 -31.05 -47.03
C ARG A 196 -5.86 -31.93 -47.67
N GLY A 197 -6.08 -33.24 -47.53
CA GLY A 197 -5.20 -34.29 -48.03
C GLY A 197 -5.53 -35.66 -47.45
N SER A 198 -6.81 -36.06 -47.50
CA SER A 198 -7.24 -37.46 -47.47
C SER A 198 -8.69 -37.54 -47.95
N ASP A 199 -8.84 -37.74 -49.26
CA ASP A 199 -9.88 -38.43 -50.03
C ASP A 199 -11.35 -38.46 -49.54
N GLY A 200 -12.25 -37.99 -50.41
CA GLY A 200 -13.70 -38.21 -50.32
C GLY A 200 -14.55 -37.03 -50.74
#